data_AF-A0A968FXC5-F1
#
_entry.id   AF-A0A968FXC5-F1
#
_cell.length_a   1.000
_cell.length_b   1.000
_cell.length_c   1.000
_cell.angle_alpha   90.00
_cell.angle_beta   90.00
_cell.angle_gamma   90.00
#
_symmetry.space_group_name_H-M   'P 1'
#
loop_
_entity.id
_entity.type
_entity.pdbx_description
1 polymer ?
#
loop_
_entity_poly.entity_id
_entity_poly.type
_entity_poly.pdbx_seq_one_letter_code
_entity_poly.pdbx_strand_id
1 'polypeptide(L)'
;MHLLFAAAVLAGFPPGSTLHADLAGSGRASVVKIFTSYQRANYTLPWQARNPSKGSGSGFVISGNRILTNAHLVADARFIQVQREGDSRQF
;
A
#
# COMPACT_ATOMS: atom_id res chain seq x y z
N MET A 1 62.80 -20.33 -21.46
CA MET A 1 61.86 -20.05 -22.57
C MET A 1 60.47 -19.86 -21.97
N HIS A 2 59.90 -18.66 -22.15
CA HIS A 2 58.49 -18.19 -22.05
C HIS A 2 57.58 -18.68 -20.89
N LEU A 3 57.27 -17.84 -19.86
CA LEU A 3 56.21 -16.79 -19.74
C LEU A 3 54.80 -17.39 -19.51
N LEU A 4 54.20 -17.27 -18.31
CA LEU A 4 53.31 -16.21 -17.75
C LEU A 4 51.83 -16.23 -18.22
N PHE A 5 50.94 -16.38 -17.22
CA PHE A 5 49.60 -15.80 -16.96
C PHE A 5 48.69 -15.24 -18.08
N ALA A 6 47.39 -15.54 -17.89
CA ALA A 6 46.17 -14.76 -18.16
C ALA A 6 45.71 -14.50 -19.60
N ALA A 7 44.48 -14.93 -19.91
CA ALA A 7 43.57 -14.21 -20.79
C ALA A 7 42.12 -14.68 -20.55
N ALA A 8 41.34 -13.81 -19.91
CA ALA A 8 39.90 -13.85 -19.92
C ALA A 8 39.37 -13.65 -21.36
N VAL A 9 38.40 -14.45 -21.77
CA VAL A 9 37.57 -14.25 -22.97
C VAL A 9 36.14 -14.09 -22.45
N LEU A 10 35.65 -12.85 -22.38
CA LEU A 10 34.71 -12.21 -23.33
C LEU A 10 33.40 -13.00 -23.51
N ALA A 11 32.20 -12.44 -23.50
CA ALA A 11 31.61 -11.15 -23.15
C ALA A 11 30.14 -11.38 -23.52
N GLY A 12 29.18 -11.07 -22.64
CA GLY A 12 27.77 -11.19 -23.04
C GLY A 12 26.70 -11.13 -21.96
N PHE A 13 27.03 -10.91 -20.69
CA PHE A 13 25.99 -10.59 -19.70
C PHE A 13 26.13 -9.14 -19.25
N PRO A 14 25.14 -8.27 -19.52
CA PRO A 14 25.20 -6.91 -19.03
C PRO A 14 25.19 -6.92 -17.49
N PRO A 15 26.10 -6.20 -16.81
CA PRO A 15 25.98 -5.94 -15.38
C PRO A 15 24.83 -4.96 -15.17
N GLY A 16 23.59 -5.44 -15.28
CA GLY A 16 22.41 -4.58 -15.29
C GLY A 16 21.07 -5.28 -15.00
N SER A 17 21.05 -6.60 -14.80
CA SER A 17 19.83 -7.31 -14.42
C SER A 17 19.84 -7.70 -12.93
N THR A 18 19.80 -6.70 -12.06
CA THR A 18 19.38 -6.86 -10.66
C THR A 18 18.08 -6.09 -10.44
N LEU A 19 17.03 -6.41 -11.19
CA LEU A 19 15.67 -6.01 -10.86
C LEU A 19 15.00 -7.35 -10.54
N HIS A 20 14.88 -7.77 -9.29
CA HIS A 20 13.75 -7.44 -8.42
C HIS A 20 14.12 -7.72 -6.95
N ALA A 21 15.03 -6.96 -6.36
CA ALA A 21 15.27 -7.05 -4.91
C ALA A 21 15.88 -5.76 -4.33
N ASP A 22 15.23 -4.62 -4.61
CA ASP A 22 15.45 -3.39 -3.84
C ASP A 22 14.09 -2.76 -3.44
N LEU A 23 13.25 -3.55 -2.75
CA LEU A 23 12.00 -3.06 -2.16
C LEU A 23 12.03 -3.10 -0.62
N ALA A 24 13.19 -3.44 -0.04
CA ALA A 24 13.35 -3.55 1.41
C ALA A 24 13.24 -2.19 2.13
N GLY A 25 13.31 -1.06 1.42
CA GLY A 25 13.29 0.28 2.03
C GLY A 25 12.12 1.21 1.69
N SER A 26 11.29 0.95 0.66
CA SER A 26 10.42 2.03 0.12
C SER A 26 8.94 1.66 -0.13
N GLY A 27 8.62 0.40 -0.40
CA GLY A 27 7.23 0.00 -0.68
C GLY A 27 6.31 0.03 0.55
N ARG A 28 6.82 -0.38 1.71
CA ARG A 28 6.03 -0.52 2.95
C ARG A 28 5.60 0.82 3.55
N ALA A 29 6.43 1.86 3.44
CA ALA A 29 6.12 3.20 3.94
C ALA A 29 4.96 3.89 3.20
N SER A 30 4.61 3.38 2.01
CA SER A 30 3.50 3.89 1.20
C SER A 30 2.16 3.21 1.52
N VAL A 31 2.17 2.18 2.36
CA VAL A 31 0.96 1.46 2.78
C VAL A 31 0.35 2.13 4.02
N VAL A 32 -0.97 2.26 4.01
CA VAL A 32 -1.74 2.75 5.16
C VAL A 32 -2.84 1.76 5.51
N LYS A 33 -3.13 1.65 6.80
CA LYS A 33 -4.31 0.99 7.32
C LYS A 33 -5.40 2.02 7.52
N ILE A 34 -6.59 1.72 7.02
CA ILE A 34 -7.74 2.62 7.05
C ILE A 34 -8.79 2.01 7.96
N PHE A 35 -9.25 2.76 8.94
CA PHE A 35 -10.37 2.42 9.80
C PHE A 35 -11.56 3.28 9.42
N THR A 36 -12.71 2.65 9.23
CA THR A 36 -13.92 3.34 8.78
C THR A 36 -15.07 3.01 9.71
N SER A 37 -15.71 4.03 10.27
CA SER A 37 -17.03 3.88 10.87
C SER A 37 -18.08 4.21 9.82
N TYR A 38 -18.89 3.23 9.46
CA TYR A 38 -19.92 3.35 8.43
C TYR A 38 -21.30 3.06 9.00
N GLN A 39 -22.31 3.67 8.39
CA GLN A 39 -23.69 3.51 8.82
C GLN A 39 -24.59 3.44 7.60
N ARG A 40 -25.03 2.22 7.27
CA ARG A 40 -25.88 1.98 6.11
C ARG A 40 -27.30 2.48 6.33
N ALA A 41 -27.96 2.89 5.25
CA ALA A 41 -29.39 3.13 5.25
C ALA A 41 -30.17 1.85 5.53
N ASN A 42 -31.34 1.98 6.16
CA ASN A 42 -32.30 0.89 6.26
C ASN A 42 -33.30 1.01 5.10
N TYR A 43 -33.23 0.10 4.13
CA TYR A 43 -34.14 0.13 2.97
C TYR A 43 -35.58 -0.27 3.32
N THR A 44 -35.78 -0.99 4.42
CA THR A 44 -37.13 -1.35 4.90
C THR A 44 -37.80 -0.18 5.63
N LEU A 45 -37.02 0.61 6.37
CA LEU A 45 -37.48 1.76 7.15
C LEU A 45 -36.57 2.97 6.86
N PRO A 46 -36.79 3.70 5.74
CA PRO A 46 -35.84 4.69 5.24
C PRO A 46 -35.62 5.90 6.15
N TRP A 47 -36.56 6.20 7.05
CA TRP A 47 -36.41 7.23 8.08
C TRP A 47 -35.51 6.80 9.25
N GLN A 48 -35.15 5.52 9.33
CA GLN A 48 -34.32 4.97 10.39
C GLN A 48 -32.96 4.54 9.84
N ALA A 49 -31.87 5.08 10.39
CA ALA A 49 -30.54 4.62 10.02
C ALA A 49 -30.20 3.29 10.75
N ARG A 50 -29.42 2.41 10.11
CA ARG A 50 -28.94 1.18 10.78
C ARG A 50 -27.93 1.53 11.88
N ASN A 51 -27.61 0.58 12.75
CA ASN A 51 -26.59 0.78 13.77
C ASN A 51 -25.21 1.04 13.12
N PRO A 52 -24.43 2.01 13.64
CA PRO A 52 -23.07 2.24 13.19
C PRO A 52 -22.24 0.96 13.33
N SER A 53 -21.43 0.68 12.32
CA SER A 53 -20.51 -0.46 12.29
C SER A 53 -19.10 0.05 11.98
N LYS A 54 -18.11 -0.78 12.28
CA LYS A 54 -16.69 -0.47 12.01
C LYS A 54 -16.16 -1.45 10.99
N GLY A 55 -15.27 -0.96 10.13
CA GLY A 55 -14.53 -1.71 9.14
C GLY A 55 -13.08 -1.29 9.15
N SER A 56 -12.21 -2.18 8.69
CA SER A 56 -10.81 -1.86 8.45
C SER A 56 -10.41 -2.39 7.09
N GLY A 57 -9.53 -1.66 6.41
CA GLY A 57 -8.94 -2.08 5.15
C GLY A 57 -7.56 -1.47 4.95
N SER A 58 -7.04 -1.67 3.75
CA SER A 58 -5.73 -1.17 3.35
C SER A 58 -5.88 -0.10 2.28
N GLY A 59 -4.89 0.78 2.20
CA GLY A 59 -4.76 1.75 1.13
C GLY A 59 -3.31 2.06 0.85
N PHE A 60 -3.09 2.80 -0.23
CA PHE A 60 -1.76 3.23 -0.67
C PHE A 60 -1.75 4.73 -0.85
N VAL A 61 -0.69 5.39 -0.36
CA VAL A 61 -0.46 6.81 -0.62
C VAL A 61 -0.01 6.98 -2.07
N ILE A 62 -0.72 7.81 -2.80
CA ILE A 62 -0.40 8.17 -4.18
C ILE A 62 0.03 9.65 -4.25
N SER A 63 0.56 10.04 -5.41
CA SER A 63 1.02 11.42 -5.63
C SER A 63 -0.10 12.46 -5.45
N GLY A 64 0.31 13.63 -4.97
CA GLY A 64 -0.60 14.75 -4.71
C GLY A 64 -1.42 14.60 -3.43
N ASN A 65 -0.82 14.06 -2.35
CA ASN A 65 -1.43 13.96 -1.01
C ASN A 65 -2.78 13.22 -1.01
N ARG A 66 -2.89 12.17 -1.82
CA ARG A 66 -4.10 11.36 -1.95
C ARG A 66 -3.84 9.93 -1.50
N ILE A 67 -4.90 9.24 -1.11
CA ILE A 67 -4.86 7.82 -0.73
C ILE A 67 -5.81 7.06 -1.65
N LEU A 68 -5.30 5.99 -2.26
CA LEU A 68 -6.09 5.03 -3.01
C LEU A 68 -6.52 3.89 -2.09
N THR A 69 -7.82 3.57 -2.08
CA THR A 69 -8.38 2.45 -1.31
C THR A 69 -9.56 1.83 -2.05
N ASN A 70 -10.13 0.76 -1.48
CA ASN A 70 -11.30 0.12 -2.05
C ASN A 70 -12.57 0.96 -1.83
N ALA A 71 -13.41 1.08 -2.85
CA ALA A 71 -14.67 1.81 -2.78
C ALA A 71 -15.62 1.27 -1.70
N HIS A 72 -15.67 -0.05 -1.50
CA HIS A 72 -16.56 -0.64 -0.49
C HIS A 72 -16.18 -0.26 0.94
N LEU A 73 -14.92 0.14 1.17
CA LEU A 73 -14.45 0.56 2.49
C LEU A 73 -14.93 1.98 2.82
N VAL A 74 -15.05 2.84 1.80
CA VAL A 74 -15.45 4.25 1.93
C VAL A 74 -16.96 4.44 1.73
N ALA A 75 -17.64 3.48 1.11
CA ALA A 75 -19.09 3.50 0.96
C ALA A 75 -19.78 3.60 2.33
N ASP A 76 -20.73 4.53 2.46
CA ASP A 76 -21.49 4.81 3.68
C ASP A 76 -20.65 5.20 4.92
N ALA A 77 -19.37 5.57 4.72
CA ALA A 77 -18.49 5.99 5.80
C ALA A 77 -18.92 7.34 6.38
N ARG A 78 -19.03 7.42 7.71
CA ARG A 78 -19.25 8.65 8.47
C ARG A 78 -17.98 9.21 9.07
N PHE A 79 -17.02 8.34 9.35
CA PHE A 79 -15.74 8.71 9.90
C PHE A 79 -14.66 7.78 9.37
N ILE A 80 -13.53 8.36 8.96
CA ILE A 80 -12.40 7.64 8.39
C ILE A 80 -11.16 8.05 9.17
N GLN A 81 -10.42 7.06 9.65
CA GLN A 81 -9.12 7.25 10.28
C GLN A 81 -8.06 6.50 9.48
N VAL A 82 -6.86 7.07 9.42
CA VAL A 82 -5.75 6.49 8.67
C VAL A 82 -4.55 6.31 9.58
N GLN A 83 -3.93 5.15 9.50
CA GLN A 83 -2.69 4.81 10.20
C GLN A 83 -1.62 4.44 9.17
N ARG A 84 -0.47 5.10 9.21
CA ARG A 84 0.66 4.76 8.33
C ARG A 84 1.43 3.56 8.89
N GLU A 85 1.88 2.68 8.01
CA GLU A 85 2.72 1.55 8.42
C GLU A 85 4.01 2.06 9.07
N GLY A 86 4.26 1.64 10.32
CA GLY A 86 5.39 2.11 11.14
C GLY A 86 5.11 3.32 12.03
N ASP A 87 3.91 3.92 11.96
CA ASP A 87 3.46 4.97 12.88
C ASP A 87 2.26 4.46 13.71
N SER A 88 2.36 4.56 15.03
CA SER A 88 1.29 4.17 15.95
C SER A 88 0.13 5.18 15.97
N ARG A 89 0.34 6.39 15.44
CA ARG A 89 -0.66 7.45 15.43
C ARG A 89 -1.73 7.19 14.36
N GLN A 90 -2.98 7.37 14.78
CA GLN A 90 -4.14 7.40 13.88
C GLN A 90 -4.48 8.87 13.61
N PHE A 91 -4.68 9.20 12.34
CA PHE A 91 -5.08 10.51 11.85
C PHE A 91 -6.54 10.51 11.45
#